data_AF-A0A1V6FJ87-F1
#
_entry.id   AF-A0A1V6FJ87-F1
#
_cell.length_a   1.000
_cell.length_b   1.000
_cell.length_c   1.000
_cell.angle_alpha   90.00
_cell.angle_beta   90.00
_cell.angle_gamma   90.00
#
_symmetry.space_group_name_H-M   'P 1'
#
loop_
_entity.id
_entity.type
_entity.pdbx_description
1 polymer ?
#
loop_
_entity_poly.entity_id
_entity_poly.type
_entity_poly.pdbx_seq_one_letter_code
_entity_poly.pdbx_strand_id
1 'polypeptide(L)'
;MMKHLTTLRAAYRNIRASLPWLDCYVSDLPPSFEGAPTTPPTESIALDFTSSVPRLLRQTEHSFEEMARLARENPQWPYIIVSGTQKLLYHIAPLTELLKTHHNLYLATANFCNDFALERLVAEGVAKKLLYGSMMPYLDAGNTLGMIALGKFDWKTKCDIAGNNFRRLLGLPEVIVPEVTMPEIPPFIVDAHTHTIYPETKSRFPAPNAEPSWSTWKKKMHSVWVEDFYSTPSETNRDVTKNPARVVLGKLCCESRGHARYFEVFDPNSVEGSLCELEKSLADPFCIGIKIHPVSHQVYASDPRYEQAFKLAERFHKTIMTHSWGLSDYNPNQRFGTPAQFASMLEKYPQVTFVFGHTGGRPNGFIEAVEMCRRFPQTYGDLAGDFFHNGFLEHALRKIGAKRIIFGSDSYWIDVRCMLGMLLESKCTDEALWDIVRNNAIKAYHPETIASIT
;
A
#
# COMPACT_ATOMS: atom_id res chain seq x y z
N MET A 1 -17.04 -14.45 10.40
CA MET A 1 -15.73 -14.01 9.89
C MET A 1 -15.20 -12.76 10.60
N MET A 2 -16.05 -11.80 11.02
CA MET A 2 -15.61 -10.60 11.77
C MET A 2 -14.73 -10.88 13.00
N LYS A 3 -14.96 -11.98 13.72
CA LYS A 3 -14.08 -12.44 14.81
C LYS A 3 -12.60 -12.55 14.40
N HIS A 4 -12.29 -12.91 13.15
CA HIS A 4 -10.92 -13.01 12.65
C HIS A 4 -10.23 -11.64 12.61
N LEU A 5 -10.96 -10.59 12.22
CA LEU A 5 -10.47 -9.21 12.25
C LEU A 5 -10.21 -8.73 13.68
N THR A 6 -11.18 -8.96 14.59
CA THR A 6 -11.02 -8.60 16.01
C THR A 6 -9.81 -9.29 16.63
N THR A 7 -9.63 -10.59 16.37
CA THR A 7 -8.45 -11.34 16.83
C THR A 7 -7.17 -10.80 16.22
N LEU A 8 -7.13 -10.52 14.91
CA LEU A 8 -5.95 -9.96 14.24
C LEU A 8 -5.55 -8.61 14.84
N ARG A 9 -6.53 -7.73 15.06
CA ARG A 9 -6.30 -6.39 15.62
C ARG A 9 -5.81 -6.45 17.07
N ALA A 10 -6.41 -7.30 17.89
CA ALA A 10 -5.97 -7.53 19.25
C ALA A 10 -4.54 -8.10 19.30
N ALA A 11 -4.25 -9.11 18.48
CA ALA A 11 -2.92 -9.71 18.39
C ALA A 11 -1.86 -8.71 17.91
N TYR A 12 -2.16 -7.94 16.87
CA TYR A 12 -1.30 -6.87 16.38
C TYR A 12 -0.98 -5.86 17.48
N ARG A 13 -1.99 -5.35 18.19
CA ARG A 13 -1.80 -4.38 19.28
C ARG A 13 -0.97 -4.95 20.42
N ASN A 14 -1.17 -6.22 20.78
CA ASN A 14 -0.38 -6.89 21.81
C ASN A 14 1.10 -7.04 21.40
N ILE A 15 1.37 -7.49 20.17
CA ILE A 15 2.73 -7.57 19.62
C ILE A 15 3.37 -6.18 19.60
N ARG A 16 2.66 -5.20 19.03
CA ARG A 16 3.11 -3.81 18.93
C ARG A 16 3.41 -3.21 20.30
N ALA A 17 2.59 -3.45 21.32
CA ALA A 17 2.84 -2.97 22.68
C ALA A 17 4.03 -3.65 23.36
N SER A 18 4.35 -4.89 22.98
CA SER A 18 5.40 -5.69 23.62
C SER A 18 6.78 -5.46 23.02
N LEU A 19 6.87 -4.96 21.78
CA LEU A 19 8.15 -4.71 21.11
C LEU A 19 8.90 -3.53 21.77
N PRO A 20 10.25 -3.61 21.87
CA PRO A 20 11.06 -2.63 22.58
C PRO A 20 11.36 -1.41 21.72
N TRP A 21 10.35 -0.65 21.33
CA TRP A 21 10.56 0.61 20.60
C TRP A 21 11.47 1.54 21.44
N LEU A 22 12.42 2.24 20.81
CA LEU A 22 12.99 3.43 21.46
C LEU A 22 11.97 4.53 21.29
N ASP A 23 11.44 5.05 22.40
CA ASP A 23 10.44 6.13 22.53
C ASP A 23 10.23 6.91 21.23
N CYS A 24 9.52 6.26 20.31
CA CYS A 24 8.91 6.93 19.20
C CYS A 24 7.71 7.64 19.81
N TYR A 25 7.38 8.82 19.31
CA TYR A 25 6.26 9.61 19.78
C TYR A 25 4.95 8.81 19.65
N VAL A 26 4.63 7.93 20.60
CA VAL A 26 3.35 7.23 20.73
C VAL A 26 2.43 8.20 21.45
N SER A 27 2.10 9.29 20.76
CA SER A 27 1.11 10.20 21.28
C SER A 27 -0.26 9.67 20.91
N ASP A 28 -1.00 9.17 21.91
CA ASP A 28 -2.46 9.02 21.82
C ASP A 28 -3.17 10.38 21.65
N LEU A 29 -2.45 11.48 21.87
CA LEU A 29 -2.92 12.84 21.72
C LEU A 29 -2.78 13.28 20.26
N PRO A 30 -3.84 13.82 19.63
CA PRO A 30 -3.67 14.60 18.41
C PRO A 30 -2.73 15.79 18.73
N PRO A 31 -1.93 16.29 17.77
CA PRO A 31 -1.33 17.61 17.92
C PRO A 31 -2.47 18.63 18.04
N SER A 32 -2.81 19.04 19.26
CA SER A 32 -3.68 20.20 19.48
C SER A 32 -2.83 21.44 19.29
N PHE A 33 -3.29 22.37 18.43
CA PHE A 33 -2.74 23.72 18.35
C PHE A 33 -3.24 24.62 19.50
N GLU A 34 -3.79 24.04 20.57
CA GLU A 34 -4.15 24.74 21.80
C GLU A 34 -3.57 23.99 22.99
N GLY A 35 -2.78 24.71 23.80
CA GLY A 35 -2.09 24.19 24.98
C GLY A 35 -0.86 23.36 24.63
N ALA A 36 0.35 23.87 24.95
CA ALA A 36 1.56 23.07 24.84
C ALA A 36 1.38 21.75 25.61
N PRO A 37 1.62 20.57 24.99
CA PRO A 37 1.59 19.33 25.74
C PRO A 37 2.64 19.41 26.85
N THR A 38 2.26 19.08 28.08
CA THR A 38 3.23 18.85 29.15
C THR A 38 4.13 17.71 28.68
N THR A 39 5.38 18.04 28.37
CA THR A 39 6.41 17.05 28.07
C THR A 39 6.39 16.02 29.20
N PRO A 40 6.14 14.73 28.94
CA PRO A 40 6.28 13.73 29.98
C PRO A 40 7.70 13.82 30.56
N PRO A 41 7.91 13.56 31.86
CA PRO A 41 9.24 13.55 32.43
C PRO A 41 10.08 12.52 31.66
N THR A 42 10.96 13.02 30.80
CA THR A 42 11.97 12.19 30.16
C THR A 42 13.06 11.96 31.19
N GLU A 43 13.29 10.70 31.56
CA GLU A 43 14.55 10.36 32.23
C GLU A 43 15.69 10.83 31.31
N SER A 44 16.50 11.77 31.78
CA SER A 44 17.65 12.26 31.03
C SER A 44 18.71 11.18 31.02
N ILE A 45 18.79 10.41 29.95
CA ILE A 45 19.91 9.50 29.71
C ILE A 45 21.09 10.36 29.26
N ALA A 46 22.18 10.37 30.04
CA ALA A 46 23.43 10.96 29.60
C ALA A 46 24.00 10.11 28.47
N LEU A 47 23.91 10.62 27.24
CA LEU A 47 24.53 10.00 26.08
C LEU A 47 25.99 10.46 26.01
N ASP A 48 26.92 9.51 26.04
CA ASP A 48 28.34 9.80 25.82
C ASP A 48 28.58 10.04 24.31
N PHE A 49 28.61 11.31 23.93
CA PHE A 49 28.77 11.73 22.53
C PHE A 49 30.24 11.77 22.07
N THR A 50 31.18 11.29 22.87
CA THR A 50 32.62 11.49 22.61
C THR A 50 33.19 10.63 21.46
N SER A 51 32.43 9.70 20.85
CA SER A 51 32.96 8.90 19.73
C SER A 51 32.04 8.47 18.56
N SER A 52 30.71 8.62 18.56
CA SER A 52 29.91 8.06 17.43
C SER A 52 28.46 8.54 17.28
N VAL A 53 28.21 9.84 17.13
CA VAL A 53 26.87 10.33 16.76
C VAL A 53 26.45 9.78 15.38
N PRO A 54 25.31 9.06 15.26
CA PRO A 54 24.80 8.63 13.97
C PRO A 54 24.46 9.83 13.07
N ARG A 55 24.92 9.79 11.83
CA ARG A 55 24.64 10.82 10.82
C ARG A 55 23.52 10.36 9.92
N LEU A 56 22.51 11.21 9.75
CA LEU A 56 21.41 10.92 8.83
C LEU A 56 21.80 11.31 7.40
N LEU A 57 21.65 10.39 6.46
CA LEU A 57 21.82 10.63 5.04
C LEU A 57 20.45 10.54 4.38
N ARG A 58 19.88 11.70 4.00
CA ARG A 58 18.59 11.73 3.32
C ARG A 58 18.76 11.29 1.87
N GLN A 59 18.01 10.28 1.45
CA GLN A 59 18.19 9.70 0.10
C GLN A 59 17.86 10.68 -1.04
N THR A 60 17.03 11.69 -0.82
CA THR A 60 16.79 12.74 -1.83
C THR A 60 17.89 13.77 -1.96
N GLU A 61 18.86 13.79 -1.03
CA GLU A 61 19.96 14.76 -0.98
C GLU A 61 21.31 14.13 -1.32
N HIS A 62 21.38 12.80 -1.38
CA HIS A 62 22.60 12.04 -1.63
C HIS A 62 22.34 10.88 -2.60
N SER A 63 23.24 10.69 -3.56
CA SER A 63 23.25 9.49 -4.38
C SER A 63 23.78 8.28 -3.58
N PHE A 64 23.50 7.05 -4.01
CA PHE A 64 24.04 5.87 -3.33
C PHE A 64 25.57 5.78 -3.48
N GLU A 65 26.14 6.29 -4.56
CA GLU A 65 27.59 6.39 -4.76
C GLU A 65 28.22 7.36 -3.75
N GLU A 66 27.58 8.49 -3.48
CA GLU A 66 28.01 9.44 -2.45
C GLU A 66 27.93 8.83 -1.05
N MET A 67 26.83 8.14 -0.73
CA MET A 67 26.69 7.42 0.54
C MET A 67 27.79 6.37 0.70
N ALA A 68 28.08 5.60 -0.35
CA ALA A 68 29.15 4.60 -0.35
C ALA A 68 30.53 5.24 -0.14
N ARG A 69 30.78 6.40 -0.78
CA ARG A 69 32.03 7.15 -0.61
C ARG A 69 32.19 7.63 0.83
N LEU A 70 31.16 8.24 1.42
CA LEU A 70 31.17 8.71 2.81
C LEU A 70 31.43 7.55 3.78
N ALA A 71 30.77 6.41 3.57
CA ALA A 71 30.94 5.21 4.39
C ALA A 71 32.37 4.65 4.34
N ARG A 72 33.03 4.68 3.16
CA ARG A 72 34.43 4.25 2.99
C ARG A 72 35.44 5.20 3.59
N GLU A 73 35.24 6.51 3.42
CA GLU A 73 36.16 7.53 3.93
C GLU A 73 36.12 7.65 5.45
N ASN A 74 34.99 7.29 6.08
CA ASN A 74 34.76 7.43 7.52
C ASN A 74 34.21 6.13 8.13
N PRO A 75 34.99 5.02 8.13
CA PRO A 75 34.52 3.71 8.58
C PRO A 75 34.13 3.65 10.07
N GLN A 76 34.60 4.62 10.87
CA GLN A 76 34.29 4.78 12.29
C GLN A 76 32.95 5.49 12.55
N TRP A 77 32.36 6.14 11.54
CA TRP A 77 31.12 6.89 11.71
C TRP A 77 29.91 6.08 11.25
N PRO A 78 28.89 5.92 12.12
CA PRO A 78 27.64 5.32 11.71
C PRO A 78 26.80 6.29 10.87
N TYR A 79 26.28 5.79 9.75
CA TYR A 79 25.41 6.52 8.84
C TYR A 79 24.06 5.82 8.71
N ILE A 80 22.97 6.57 8.89
CA ILE A 80 21.60 6.08 8.76
C ILE A 80 21.00 6.68 7.50
N ILE A 81 20.69 5.83 6.52
CA ILE A 81 19.93 6.20 5.34
C ILE A 81 18.49 6.44 5.78
N VAL A 82 18.02 7.66 5.61
CA VAL A 82 16.63 8.05 5.89
C VAL A 82 15.93 8.40 4.59
N SER A 83 14.64 8.08 4.52
CA SER A 83 13.85 8.44 3.36
C SER A 83 13.65 9.96 3.26
N GLY A 84 13.44 10.44 2.04
CA GLY A 84 13.08 11.83 1.74
C GLY A 84 11.67 11.92 1.18
N THR A 85 11.43 12.95 0.36
CA THR A 85 10.14 13.17 -0.32
C THR A 85 9.89 12.15 -1.46
N GLN A 86 10.95 11.48 -1.92
CA GLN A 86 10.89 10.38 -2.90
C GLN A 86 10.96 9.02 -2.18
N LYS A 87 10.30 8.04 -2.78
CA LYS A 87 10.17 6.69 -2.22
C LYS A 87 11.45 5.88 -2.45
N LEU A 88 11.85 5.10 -1.45
CA LEU A 88 12.92 4.10 -1.58
C LEU A 88 12.46 2.84 -2.34
N LEU A 89 11.17 2.76 -2.66
CA LEU A 89 10.49 1.65 -3.35
C LEU A 89 11.22 1.18 -4.62
N TYR A 90 11.83 2.10 -5.38
CA TYR A 90 12.51 1.80 -6.65
C TYR A 90 13.96 1.29 -6.49
N HIS A 91 14.47 1.26 -5.26
CA HIS A 91 15.91 1.22 -5.00
C HIS A 91 16.36 0.06 -4.10
N ILE A 92 15.48 -0.90 -3.80
CA ILE A 92 15.81 -1.99 -2.88
C ILE A 92 17.04 -2.81 -3.30
N ALA A 93 17.26 -3.09 -4.59
CA ALA A 93 18.42 -3.84 -5.04
C ALA A 93 19.76 -3.11 -4.77
N PRO A 94 20.00 -1.88 -5.28
CA PRO A 94 21.22 -1.14 -4.95
C PRO A 94 21.34 -0.82 -3.46
N LEU A 95 20.23 -0.55 -2.77
CA LEU A 95 20.22 -0.33 -1.33
C LEU A 95 20.66 -1.58 -0.54
N THR A 96 20.20 -2.76 -0.94
CA THR A 96 20.61 -4.03 -0.32
C THR A 96 22.10 -4.26 -0.48
N GLU A 97 22.64 -4.05 -1.69
CA GLU A 97 24.08 -4.19 -1.93
C GLU A 97 24.88 -3.20 -1.09
N LEU A 98 24.47 -1.92 -1.08
CA LEU A 98 25.10 -0.88 -0.27
C LEU A 98 25.15 -1.26 1.22
N LEU A 99 24.04 -1.78 1.77
CA LEU A 99 23.97 -2.28 3.13
C LEU A 99 24.82 -3.53 3.34
N LYS A 100 25.04 -4.40 2.35
CA LYS A 100 25.92 -5.56 2.48
C LYS A 100 27.40 -5.15 2.46
N THR A 101 27.77 -4.23 1.57
CA THR A 101 29.15 -3.79 1.37
C THR A 101 29.73 -2.99 2.54
N HIS A 102 28.93 -2.13 3.19
CA HIS A 102 29.44 -1.19 4.20
C HIS A 102 28.91 -1.49 5.60
N HIS A 103 29.78 -1.81 6.56
CA HIS A 103 29.42 -2.19 7.94
C HIS A 103 28.80 -1.04 8.74
N ASN A 104 29.13 0.20 8.40
CA ASN A 104 28.69 1.41 9.09
C ASN A 104 27.46 2.10 8.45
N LEU A 105 26.80 1.47 7.47
CA LEU A 105 25.53 1.93 6.91
C LEU A 105 24.33 1.18 7.49
N TYR A 106 23.29 1.95 7.82
CA TYR A 106 22.03 1.49 8.39
C TYR A 106 20.87 2.09 7.58
N LEU A 107 19.69 1.48 7.65
CA LEU A 107 18.49 1.92 6.95
C LEU A 107 17.35 2.18 7.94
N ALA A 108 16.84 3.41 7.98
CA ALA A 108 15.54 3.68 8.59
C ALA A 108 14.42 3.18 7.66
N THR A 109 13.55 2.35 8.20
CA THR A 109 12.51 1.61 7.44
C THR A 109 11.33 2.46 6.98
N ALA A 110 11.28 3.75 7.34
CA ALA A 110 10.25 4.66 6.86
C ALA A 110 10.22 4.68 5.33
N ASN A 111 9.00 4.70 4.76
CA ASN A 111 8.77 4.84 3.32
C ASN A 111 9.26 3.64 2.46
N PHE A 112 9.73 2.58 3.12
CA PHE A 112 10.20 1.36 2.48
C PHE A 112 9.08 0.33 2.49
N CYS A 113 8.31 0.31 1.41
CA CYS A 113 7.01 -0.36 1.37
C CYS A 113 6.93 -1.47 0.31
N ASN A 114 8.05 -1.92 -0.28
CA ASN A 114 8.02 -3.01 -1.25
C ASN A 114 7.36 -4.26 -0.64
N ASP A 115 6.66 -5.01 -1.48
CA ASP A 115 6.07 -6.30 -1.09
C ASP A 115 7.13 -7.25 -0.50
N PHE A 116 6.97 -7.65 0.78
CA PHE A 116 7.90 -8.48 1.56
C PHE A 116 9.34 -7.95 1.63
N ALA A 117 9.52 -6.62 1.61
CA ALA A 117 10.84 -6.00 1.59
C ALA A 117 11.71 -6.35 2.81
N LEU A 118 11.11 -6.33 4.01
CA LEU A 118 11.84 -6.59 5.24
C LEU A 118 12.29 -8.04 5.32
N GLU A 119 11.42 -8.99 4.94
CA GLU A 119 11.79 -10.41 4.84
C GLU A 119 12.96 -10.61 3.88
N ARG A 120 12.94 -9.94 2.73
CA ARG A 120 14.05 -9.99 1.77
C ARG A 120 15.34 -9.46 2.38
N LEU A 121 15.33 -8.28 3.01
CA LEU A 121 16.51 -7.70 3.64
C LEU A 121 17.04 -8.58 4.79
N VAL A 122 16.15 -9.22 5.56
CA VAL A 122 16.53 -10.19 6.59
C VAL A 122 17.19 -11.42 5.97
N ALA A 123 16.61 -11.99 4.91
CA ALA A 123 17.16 -13.14 4.20
C ALA A 123 18.52 -12.84 3.52
N GLU A 124 18.75 -11.59 3.11
CA GLU A 124 20.01 -11.10 2.56
C GLU A 124 21.08 -10.79 3.64
N GLY A 125 20.77 -11.05 4.91
CA GLY A 125 21.73 -10.96 6.02
C GLY A 125 21.95 -9.56 6.57
N VAL A 126 21.11 -8.57 6.20
CA VAL A 126 21.25 -7.17 6.66
C VAL A 126 20.28 -6.78 7.78
N ALA A 127 19.63 -7.75 8.43
CA ALA A 127 18.67 -7.52 9.53
C ALA A 127 19.21 -6.59 10.63
N LYS A 128 20.49 -6.72 11.01
CA LYS A 128 21.14 -5.90 12.05
C LYS A 128 21.32 -4.42 11.66
N LYS A 129 21.08 -4.08 10.39
CA LYS A 129 21.24 -2.74 9.83
C LYS A 129 19.90 -2.01 9.64
N LEU A 130 18.78 -2.66 9.96
CA LEU A 130 17.45 -2.08 9.80
C LEU A 130 16.99 -1.41 11.09
N LEU A 131 16.56 -0.16 10.99
CA LEU A 131 16.10 0.64 12.11
C LEU A 131 14.63 1.01 11.88
N TYR A 132 13.79 0.95 12.92
CA TYR A 132 12.45 1.51 12.85
C TYR A 132 12.52 3.00 12.50
N GLY A 133 11.78 3.41 11.48
CA GLY A 133 11.58 4.82 11.14
C GLY A 133 10.13 5.05 10.75
N SER A 134 9.51 6.12 11.26
CA SER A 134 8.11 6.43 10.97
C SER A 134 7.93 7.59 9.98
N MET A 135 8.89 8.52 9.92
CA MET A 135 8.75 9.81 9.23
C MET A 135 7.53 10.63 9.73
N MET A 136 7.11 10.42 10.97
CA MET A 136 6.13 11.30 11.63
C MET A 136 6.68 12.74 11.74
N PRO A 137 5.79 13.75 11.72
CA PRO A 137 4.33 13.65 11.61
C PRO A 137 3.83 13.52 10.16
N TYR A 138 4.71 13.43 9.16
CA TYR A 138 4.32 13.46 7.75
C TYR A 138 3.63 12.16 7.29
N LEU A 139 4.18 11.01 7.68
CA LEU A 139 3.58 9.70 7.44
C LEU A 139 2.95 9.12 8.71
N ASP A 140 1.92 8.31 8.52
CA ASP A 140 1.30 7.48 9.54
C ASP A 140 2.29 6.38 9.98
N ALA A 141 2.59 6.32 11.27
CA ALA A 141 3.52 5.34 11.83
C ALA A 141 3.05 3.89 11.61
N GLY A 142 1.74 3.67 11.51
CA GLY A 142 1.10 2.37 11.29
C GLY A 142 1.62 1.65 10.07
N ASN A 143 2.04 2.37 9.01
CA ASN A 143 2.57 1.72 7.80
C ASN A 143 3.82 0.87 8.08
N THR A 144 4.77 1.39 8.86
CA THR A 144 6.04 0.72 9.13
C THR A 144 5.90 -0.20 10.34
N LEU A 145 5.08 0.19 11.32
CA LEU A 145 4.71 -0.68 12.44
C LEU A 145 4.06 -1.97 11.95
N GLY A 146 3.15 -1.88 10.97
CA GLY A 146 2.50 -3.02 10.33
C GLY A 146 3.51 -4.02 9.76
N MET A 147 4.48 -3.53 8.98
CA MET A 147 5.52 -4.40 8.38
C MET A 147 6.39 -5.10 9.43
N ILE A 148 6.74 -4.43 10.53
CA ILE A 148 7.59 -5.01 11.58
C ILE A 148 6.79 -5.98 12.46
N ALA A 149 5.67 -5.52 13.01
CA ALA A 149 4.86 -6.31 13.95
C ALA A 149 4.25 -7.54 13.26
N LEU A 150 3.80 -7.41 12.00
CA LEU A 150 3.24 -8.51 11.20
C LEU A 150 4.27 -9.18 10.28
N GLY A 151 5.56 -8.82 10.41
CA GLY A 151 6.70 -9.41 9.72
C GLY A 151 6.80 -10.93 9.89
N LYS A 152 7.25 -11.65 8.85
CA LYS A 152 7.44 -13.12 8.86
C LYS A 152 8.90 -13.48 9.13
N PHE A 153 9.41 -13.01 10.26
CA PHE A 153 10.74 -13.29 10.79
C PHE A 153 10.66 -13.46 12.31
N ASP A 154 11.71 -14.02 12.92
CA ASP A 154 11.71 -14.39 14.33
C ASP A 154 11.54 -13.19 15.29
N TRP A 155 11.12 -13.49 16.52
CA TRP A 155 10.85 -12.48 17.55
C TRP A 155 12.07 -11.60 17.86
N LYS A 156 13.27 -12.18 17.88
CA LYS A 156 14.50 -11.43 18.13
C LYS A 156 14.74 -10.41 17.01
N THR A 157 14.57 -10.79 15.76
CA THR A 157 14.67 -9.90 14.60
C THR A 157 13.62 -8.78 14.69
N LYS A 158 12.40 -9.05 15.14
CA LYS A 158 11.41 -7.98 15.41
C LYS A 158 11.90 -7.00 16.47
N CYS A 159 12.42 -7.49 17.59
CA CYS A 159 12.97 -6.64 18.66
C CYS A 159 14.17 -5.81 18.20
N ASP A 160 15.03 -6.42 17.38
CA ASP A 160 16.19 -5.80 16.75
C ASP A 160 15.77 -4.61 15.89
N ILE A 161 14.86 -4.80 14.95
CA ILE A 161 14.39 -3.74 14.06
C ILE A 161 13.60 -2.67 14.84
N ALA A 162 12.75 -3.08 15.78
CA ALA A 162 11.92 -2.18 16.58
C ALA A 162 12.74 -1.21 17.45
N GLY A 163 13.88 -1.65 17.96
CA GLY A 163 14.74 -0.75 18.73
C GLY A 163 16.13 -1.26 19.07
N ASN A 164 16.37 -2.56 19.23
CA ASN A 164 17.68 -3.01 19.73
C ASN A 164 18.83 -2.74 18.76
N ASN A 165 18.61 -2.71 17.45
CA ASN A 165 19.62 -2.27 16.47
C ASN A 165 20.04 -0.82 16.73
N PHE A 166 19.10 0.07 17.03
CA PHE A 166 19.41 1.47 17.33
C PHE A 166 20.02 1.64 18.72
N ARG A 167 19.59 0.84 19.72
CA ARG A 167 20.25 0.82 21.05
C ARG A 167 21.73 0.47 20.94
N ARG A 168 22.08 -0.59 20.19
CA ARG A 168 23.48 -0.95 19.93
C ARG A 168 24.26 0.20 19.28
N LEU A 169 23.63 0.90 18.34
CA LEU A 169 24.26 2.03 17.66
C LEU A 169 24.58 3.20 18.61
N LEU A 170 23.73 3.38 19.63
CA LEU A 170 23.86 4.42 20.66
C LEU A 170 24.67 3.96 21.90
N GLY A 171 25.18 2.71 21.92
CA GLY A 171 25.83 2.15 23.11
C GLY A 171 24.88 1.87 24.28
N LEU A 172 23.57 1.83 24.04
CA LEU A 172 22.55 1.55 25.03
C LEU A 172 22.34 0.03 25.19
N PRO A 173 21.99 -0.46 26.40
CA PRO A 173 21.72 -1.88 26.62
C PRO A 173 20.50 -2.34 25.80
N GLU A 174 20.56 -3.57 25.28
CA GLU A 174 19.41 -4.18 24.60
C GLU A 174 18.26 -4.44 25.59
N VAL A 175 17.03 -4.33 25.10
CA VAL A 175 15.84 -4.69 25.85
C VAL A 175 15.37 -6.07 25.39
N ILE A 176 15.30 -7.01 26.32
CA ILE A 176 14.83 -8.37 26.07
C ILE A 176 13.40 -8.47 26.60
N VAL A 177 12.47 -8.80 25.70
CA VAL A 177 11.04 -8.94 26.01
C VAL A 177 10.56 -10.35 25.65
N PRO A 178 9.61 -10.93 26.43
CA PRO A 178 9.02 -12.22 26.10
C PRO A 178 8.39 -12.23 24.70
N GLU A 179 8.46 -13.37 24.02
CA GLU A 179 7.83 -13.53 22.70
C GLU A 179 6.30 -13.48 22.81
N VAL A 180 5.70 -12.69 21.93
CA VAL A 180 4.25 -12.68 21.71
C VAL A 180 3.95 -13.33 20.38
N THR A 181 3.20 -14.42 20.41
CA THR A 181 2.86 -15.20 19.23
C THR A 181 1.62 -14.65 18.51
N MET A 182 1.65 -14.69 17.18
CA MET A 182 0.48 -14.42 16.35
C MET A 182 -0.41 -15.68 16.35
N PRO A 183 -1.69 -15.60 16.77
CA PRO A 183 -2.59 -16.74 16.67
C PRO A 183 -2.83 -17.12 15.21
N GLU A 184 -3.17 -18.38 14.96
CA GLU A 184 -3.65 -18.80 13.65
C GLU A 184 -5.00 -18.14 13.36
N ILE A 185 -5.03 -17.35 12.28
CA ILE A 185 -6.22 -16.63 11.85
C ILE A 185 -6.43 -16.97 10.37
N PRO A 186 -7.56 -17.59 9.99
CA PRO A 186 -7.88 -17.84 8.58
C PRO A 186 -7.96 -16.52 7.78
N PRO A 187 -7.62 -16.52 6.49
CA PRO A 187 -7.76 -15.34 5.64
C PRO A 187 -9.23 -14.88 5.56
N PHE A 188 -9.43 -13.57 5.44
CA PHE A 188 -10.76 -12.94 5.42
C PHE A 188 -10.79 -11.56 4.72
N ILE A 189 -9.64 -11.05 4.27
CA ILE A 189 -9.56 -9.74 3.62
C ILE A 189 -9.90 -9.91 2.14
N VAL A 190 -10.64 -8.95 1.58
CA VAL A 190 -10.81 -8.79 0.13
C VAL A 190 -9.93 -7.63 -0.29
N ASP A 191 -8.89 -7.93 -1.07
CA ASP A 191 -7.97 -6.93 -1.62
C ASP A 191 -8.44 -6.50 -3.00
N ALA A 192 -9.11 -5.35 -3.07
CA ALA A 192 -9.80 -4.92 -4.28
C ALA A 192 -8.88 -4.33 -5.37
N HIS A 193 -7.58 -4.23 -5.10
CA HIS A 193 -6.63 -3.63 -6.03
C HIS A 193 -5.24 -4.24 -5.85
N THR A 194 -4.96 -5.22 -6.70
CA THR A 194 -3.65 -5.87 -6.79
C THR A 194 -3.12 -5.84 -8.22
N HIS A 195 -1.85 -6.19 -8.38
CA HIS A 195 -1.25 -6.37 -9.69
C HIS A 195 -0.57 -7.73 -9.80
N THR A 196 -0.59 -8.32 -10.99
CA THR A 196 0.20 -9.49 -11.34
C THR A 196 1.17 -9.12 -12.45
N ILE A 197 2.33 -9.76 -12.48
CA ILE A 197 3.35 -9.56 -13.52
C ILE A 197 3.94 -10.93 -13.85
N TYR A 198 4.06 -11.30 -15.11
CA TYR A 198 4.79 -12.49 -15.50
C TYR A 198 6.32 -12.33 -15.27
N PRO A 199 7.05 -13.38 -14.90
CA PRO A 199 8.49 -13.29 -14.63
C PRO A 199 9.33 -12.65 -15.75
N GLU A 200 8.94 -12.85 -17.01
CA GLU A 200 9.59 -12.27 -18.19
C GLU A 200 9.31 -10.77 -18.39
N THR A 201 8.26 -10.25 -17.76
CA THR A 201 7.89 -8.85 -17.86
C THR A 201 8.83 -8.01 -16.99
N LYS A 202 9.60 -7.12 -17.63
CA LYS A 202 10.44 -6.16 -16.91
C LYS A 202 9.58 -5.34 -15.94
N SER A 203 9.83 -5.53 -14.64
CA SER A 203 9.23 -4.75 -13.55
C SER A 203 10.28 -3.80 -12.95
N ARG A 204 9.86 -2.57 -12.66
CA ARG A 204 10.67 -1.62 -11.88
C ARG A 204 10.60 -1.90 -10.38
N PHE A 205 9.63 -2.72 -9.96
CA PHE A 205 9.40 -3.11 -8.58
C PHE A 205 9.79 -4.58 -8.42
N PRO A 206 10.88 -4.88 -7.71
CA PRO A 206 11.22 -6.25 -7.43
C PRO A 206 10.28 -6.79 -6.35
N ALA A 207 9.65 -7.92 -6.65
CA ALA A 207 8.68 -8.61 -5.80
C ALA A 207 9.07 -10.09 -5.65
N PRO A 208 8.55 -10.81 -4.64
CA PRO A 208 8.60 -12.27 -4.60
C PRO A 208 8.00 -12.91 -5.86
N ASN A 209 8.21 -14.22 -6.07
CA ASN A 209 7.84 -14.95 -7.30
C ASN A 209 6.59 -14.39 -7.99
N ALA A 210 6.79 -13.94 -9.22
CA ALA A 210 5.80 -13.22 -10.01
C ALA A 210 4.84 -14.15 -10.75
N GLU A 211 5.16 -15.46 -10.84
CA GLU A 211 4.32 -16.43 -11.56
C GLU A 211 2.85 -16.36 -11.09
N PRO A 212 1.89 -16.05 -11.99
CA PRO A 212 0.48 -15.93 -11.65
C PRO A 212 -0.21 -17.31 -11.57
N SER A 213 0.31 -18.21 -10.74
CA SER A 213 -0.31 -19.50 -10.43
C SER A 213 -1.02 -19.48 -9.07
N TRP A 214 -2.13 -20.21 -8.96
CA TRP A 214 -2.92 -20.16 -7.72
C TRP A 214 -2.15 -20.70 -6.52
N SER A 215 -1.31 -21.73 -6.69
CA SER A 215 -0.50 -22.28 -5.60
C SER A 215 0.43 -21.24 -4.98
N THR A 216 1.12 -20.45 -5.82
CA THR A 216 2.03 -19.38 -5.40
C THR A 216 1.26 -18.24 -4.75
N TRP A 217 0.23 -17.73 -5.44
CA TRP A 217 -0.56 -16.60 -4.97
C TRP A 217 -1.34 -16.91 -3.70
N LYS A 218 -1.95 -18.10 -3.59
CA LYS A 218 -2.62 -18.55 -2.36
C LYS A 218 -1.68 -18.51 -1.16
N LYS A 219 -0.47 -19.07 -1.30
CA LYS A 219 0.52 -19.08 -0.20
C LYS A 219 0.88 -17.66 0.23
N LYS A 220 1.14 -16.77 -0.74
CA LYS A 220 1.46 -15.36 -0.48
C LYS A 220 0.30 -14.63 0.18
N MET A 221 -0.85 -14.57 -0.48
CA MET A 221 -2.00 -13.76 -0.07
C MET A 221 -2.59 -14.25 1.26
N HIS A 222 -2.71 -15.57 1.47
CA HIS A 222 -3.19 -16.11 2.74
C HIS A 222 -2.21 -15.82 3.90
N SER A 223 -0.90 -15.70 3.63
CA SER A 223 0.07 -15.38 4.69
C SER A 223 -0.11 -13.97 5.29
N VAL A 224 -0.82 -13.11 4.57
CA VAL A 224 -1.20 -11.74 4.97
C VAL A 224 -2.73 -11.59 5.03
N TRP A 225 -3.44 -12.70 5.30
CA TRP A 225 -4.88 -12.78 5.56
C TRP A 225 -5.81 -12.35 4.41
N VAL A 226 -5.28 -12.20 3.19
CA VAL A 226 -6.11 -11.96 2.00
C VAL A 226 -6.70 -13.27 1.51
N GLU A 227 -8.03 -13.32 1.46
CA GLU A 227 -8.83 -14.44 0.98
C GLU A 227 -9.13 -14.29 -0.51
N ASP A 228 -9.66 -13.12 -0.89
CA ASP A 228 -9.98 -12.78 -2.28
C ASP A 228 -9.17 -11.58 -2.73
N PHE A 229 -8.80 -11.53 -4.01
CA PHE A 229 -8.11 -10.37 -4.59
C PHE A 229 -8.54 -10.08 -6.02
N TYR A 230 -8.58 -8.79 -6.35
CA TYR A 230 -8.98 -8.29 -7.66
C TYR A 230 -7.77 -7.64 -8.34
N SER A 231 -7.35 -8.23 -9.45
CA SER A 231 -6.08 -7.87 -10.09
C SER A 231 -6.26 -7.18 -11.43
N THR A 232 -5.40 -6.21 -11.72
CA THR A 232 -5.14 -5.80 -13.10
C THR A 232 -3.71 -6.19 -13.47
N PRO A 233 -3.49 -7.07 -14.46
CA PRO A 233 -2.14 -7.41 -14.88
C PRO A 233 -1.38 -6.20 -15.40
N SER A 234 -0.09 -6.12 -15.10
CA SER A 234 0.73 -5.00 -15.56
C SER A 234 0.91 -5.00 -17.08
N GLU A 235 0.89 -6.16 -17.71
CA GLU A 235 0.93 -6.35 -19.16
C GLU A 235 -0.31 -5.79 -19.82
N THR A 236 -1.49 -6.06 -19.24
CA THR A 236 -2.78 -5.54 -19.73
C THR A 236 -2.82 -4.02 -19.63
N ASN A 237 -2.33 -3.45 -18.53
CA ASN A 237 -2.21 -1.99 -18.38
C ASN A 237 -1.30 -1.33 -19.42
N ARG A 238 -0.38 -2.08 -20.05
CA ARG A 238 0.52 -1.58 -21.10
C ARG A 238 -0.08 -1.73 -22.49
N ASP A 239 -0.74 -2.86 -22.76
CA ASP A 239 -1.36 -3.16 -24.05
C ASP A 239 -2.41 -4.27 -23.91
N VAL A 240 -3.67 -3.86 -23.76
CA VAL A 240 -4.81 -4.78 -23.66
C VAL A 240 -5.04 -5.58 -24.95
N THR A 241 -4.67 -5.04 -26.12
CA THR A 241 -4.95 -5.71 -27.41
C THR A 241 -4.08 -6.95 -27.61
N LYS A 242 -2.93 -7.00 -26.96
CA LYS A 242 -2.03 -8.15 -26.96
C LYS A 242 -2.18 -9.02 -25.72
N ASN A 243 -2.47 -8.40 -24.58
CA ASN A 243 -2.49 -9.06 -23.28
C ASN A 243 -3.81 -8.77 -22.55
N PRO A 244 -4.97 -9.16 -23.09
CA PRO A 244 -6.24 -8.95 -22.40
C PRO A 244 -6.21 -9.70 -21.06
N ALA A 245 -6.69 -9.07 -19.98
CA ALA A 245 -6.61 -9.61 -18.63
C ALA A 245 -7.25 -10.99 -18.53
N ARG A 246 -8.34 -11.22 -19.29
CA ARG A 246 -9.00 -12.53 -19.40
C ARG A 246 -8.05 -13.65 -19.84
N VAL A 247 -7.14 -13.36 -20.76
CA VAL A 247 -6.15 -14.35 -21.23
C VAL A 247 -5.01 -14.48 -20.22
N VAL A 248 -4.51 -13.36 -19.72
CA VAL A 248 -3.39 -13.31 -18.77
C VAL A 248 -3.73 -14.02 -17.45
N LEU A 249 -4.92 -13.79 -16.91
CA LEU A 249 -5.34 -14.30 -15.60
C LEU A 249 -6.35 -15.43 -15.65
N GLY A 250 -6.81 -15.85 -16.84
CA GLY A 250 -7.83 -16.89 -16.97
C GLY A 250 -7.48 -18.17 -16.20
N LYS A 251 -6.23 -18.65 -16.31
CA LYS A 251 -5.76 -19.82 -15.56
C LYS A 251 -5.81 -19.60 -14.04
N LEU A 252 -5.27 -18.48 -13.55
CA LEU A 252 -5.28 -18.14 -12.12
C LEU A 252 -6.71 -18.07 -11.57
N CYS A 253 -7.61 -17.41 -12.29
CA CYS A 253 -9.00 -17.25 -11.89
C CYS A 253 -9.72 -18.61 -11.83
N CYS A 254 -9.54 -19.46 -12.85
CA CYS A 254 -10.07 -20.83 -12.86
C CYS A 254 -9.54 -21.68 -11.70
N GLU A 255 -8.22 -21.73 -11.50
CA GLU A 255 -7.59 -22.54 -10.44
C GLU A 255 -7.99 -22.07 -9.03
N SER A 256 -8.13 -20.76 -8.86
CA SER A 256 -8.54 -20.15 -7.61
C SER A 256 -10.04 -20.31 -7.31
N ARG A 257 -10.83 -20.77 -8.29
CA ARG A 257 -12.31 -20.90 -8.20
C ARG A 257 -12.98 -19.58 -7.78
N GLY A 258 -12.47 -18.46 -8.28
CA GLY A 258 -13.04 -17.13 -8.07
C GLY A 258 -12.51 -16.37 -6.85
N HIS A 259 -11.52 -16.90 -6.12
CA HIS A 259 -10.77 -16.12 -5.13
C HIS A 259 -9.86 -15.06 -5.80
N ALA A 260 -9.33 -15.37 -6.98
CA ALA A 260 -8.72 -14.39 -7.86
C ALA A 260 -9.75 -13.96 -8.93
N ARG A 261 -9.89 -12.64 -9.11
CA ARG A 261 -10.69 -12.03 -10.19
C ARG A 261 -9.88 -10.94 -10.88
N TYR A 262 -10.33 -10.51 -12.04
CA TYR A 262 -9.59 -9.53 -12.83
C TYR A 262 -10.42 -8.35 -13.30
N PHE A 263 -9.79 -7.19 -13.42
CA PHE A 263 -10.31 -6.06 -14.19
C PHE A 263 -9.78 -6.14 -15.62
N GLU A 264 -10.64 -5.88 -16.61
CA GLU A 264 -10.17 -5.66 -17.98
C GLU A 264 -9.87 -4.18 -18.21
N VAL A 265 -8.83 -3.88 -18.99
CA VAL A 265 -8.41 -2.50 -19.24
C VAL A 265 -9.12 -1.92 -20.45
N PHE A 266 -9.61 -0.69 -20.33
CA PHE A 266 -10.02 0.11 -21.49
C PHE A 266 -8.97 1.14 -21.86
N ASP A 267 -8.41 1.04 -23.07
CA ASP A 267 -7.43 1.99 -23.63
C ASP A 267 -8.09 2.90 -24.69
N PRO A 268 -8.22 4.22 -24.44
CA PRO A 268 -8.82 5.17 -25.37
C PRO A 268 -7.95 5.47 -26.60
N ASN A 269 -6.70 5.01 -26.66
CA ASN A 269 -5.85 5.15 -27.85
C ASN A 269 -6.07 4.01 -28.86
N SER A 270 -6.72 2.92 -28.45
CA SER A 270 -7.06 1.78 -29.29
C SER A 270 -8.51 1.37 -29.07
N VAL A 271 -9.44 2.31 -29.32
CA VAL A 271 -10.85 2.15 -28.96
C VAL A 271 -11.44 0.86 -29.54
N GLU A 272 -11.32 0.63 -30.85
CA GLU A 272 -11.91 -0.55 -31.49
C GLU A 272 -11.33 -1.87 -30.95
N GLY A 273 -9.99 -1.96 -30.87
CA GLY A 273 -9.32 -3.16 -30.35
C GLY A 273 -9.61 -3.41 -28.87
N SER A 274 -9.64 -2.35 -28.06
CA SER A 274 -9.96 -2.43 -26.64
C SER A 274 -11.41 -2.80 -26.39
N LEU A 275 -12.37 -2.26 -27.16
CA LEU A 275 -13.79 -2.62 -27.03
C LEU A 275 -14.05 -4.10 -27.33
N CYS A 276 -13.40 -4.65 -28.35
CA CYS A 276 -13.55 -6.05 -28.73
C CYS A 276 -13.15 -7.01 -27.59
N GLU A 277 -12.02 -6.75 -26.92
CA GLU A 277 -11.61 -7.56 -25.77
C GLU A 277 -12.43 -7.25 -24.51
N LEU A 278 -12.78 -5.98 -24.31
CA LEU A 278 -13.57 -5.55 -23.16
C LEU A 278 -14.95 -6.22 -23.12
N GLU A 279 -15.71 -6.26 -24.23
CA GLU A 279 -17.01 -6.93 -24.25
C GLU A 279 -16.91 -8.43 -23.95
N LYS A 280 -15.89 -9.13 -24.47
CA LYS A 280 -15.64 -10.55 -24.17
C LYS A 280 -15.34 -10.75 -22.70
N SER A 281 -14.51 -9.88 -22.12
CA SER A 281 -14.13 -9.95 -20.72
C SER A 281 -15.30 -9.61 -19.82
N LEU A 282 -16.13 -8.59 -20.11
CA LEU A 282 -17.28 -8.24 -19.26
C LEU A 282 -18.36 -9.33 -19.20
N ALA A 283 -18.41 -10.23 -20.19
CA ALA A 283 -19.26 -11.42 -20.17
C ALA A 283 -18.68 -12.59 -19.37
N ASP A 284 -17.39 -12.56 -19.00
CA ASP A 284 -16.74 -13.59 -18.19
C ASP A 284 -17.13 -13.43 -16.71
N PRO A 285 -17.57 -14.49 -16.01
CA PRO A 285 -17.87 -14.45 -14.58
C PRO A 285 -16.68 -14.04 -13.69
N PHE A 286 -15.44 -14.19 -14.15
CA PHE A 286 -14.25 -13.77 -13.40
C PHE A 286 -13.87 -12.29 -13.61
N CYS A 287 -14.44 -11.62 -14.61
CA CYS A 287 -14.23 -10.19 -14.81
C CYS A 287 -15.05 -9.41 -13.79
N ILE A 288 -14.36 -8.69 -12.90
CA ILE A 288 -14.96 -7.99 -11.78
C ILE A 288 -15.28 -6.52 -12.09
N GLY A 289 -14.74 -5.99 -13.19
CA GLY A 289 -14.98 -4.61 -13.61
C GLY A 289 -14.05 -4.16 -14.73
N ILE A 290 -14.06 -2.85 -14.96
CA ILE A 290 -13.23 -2.16 -15.93
C ILE A 290 -12.15 -1.36 -15.20
N LYS A 291 -10.90 -1.46 -15.62
CA LYS A 291 -9.82 -0.56 -15.21
C LYS A 291 -9.59 0.49 -16.30
N ILE A 292 -9.49 1.75 -15.90
CA ILE A 292 -8.98 2.83 -16.76
C ILE A 292 -7.75 3.46 -16.12
N HIS A 293 -6.79 3.86 -16.96
CA HIS A 293 -5.52 4.43 -16.48
C HIS A 293 -5.10 5.66 -17.31
N PRO A 294 -5.78 6.82 -17.15
CA PRO A 294 -5.51 8.06 -17.90
C PRO A 294 -4.03 8.45 -17.98
N VAL A 295 -3.30 8.27 -16.89
CA VAL A 295 -1.87 8.60 -16.80
C VAL A 295 -1.01 7.71 -17.71
N SER A 296 -1.32 6.41 -17.81
CA SER A 296 -0.59 5.47 -18.66
C SER A 296 -0.98 5.65 -20.12
N HIS A 297 -2.27 5.92 -20.40
CA HIS A 297 -2.76 6.22 -21.73
C HIS A 297 -2.36 7.62 -22.22
N GLN A 298 -1.91 8.51 -21.33
CA GLN A 298 -1.65 9.92 -21.60
C GLN A 298 -2.84 10.65 -22.25
N VAL A 299 -4.04 10.30 -21.81
CA VAL A 299 -5.30 10.88 -22.26
C VAL A 299 -6.02 11.39 -21.03
N TYR A 300 -6.45 12.65 -21.07
CA TYR A 300 -7.18 13.27 -19.96
C TYR A 300 -8.42 12.45 -19.60
N ALA A 301 -8.67 12.29 -18.31
CA ALA A 301 -9.82 11.55 -17.78
C ALA A 301 -11.18 12.09 -18.26
N SER A 302 -11.24 13.37 -18.62
CA SER A 302 -12.42 14.03 -19.17
C SER A 302 -12.61 13.81 -20.68
N ASP A 303 -11.67 13.15 -21.37
CA ASP A 303 -11.74 12.92 -22.81
C ASP A 303 -12.96 12.05 -23.17
N PRO A 304 -13.79 12.46 -24.16
CA PRO A 304 -14.99 11.71 -24.56
C PRO A 304 -14.74 10.26 -24.99
N ARG A 305 -13.51 9.89 -25.36
CA ARG A 305 -13.18 8.50 -25.71
C ARG A 305 -13.39 7.54 -24.55
N TYR A 306 -13.25 8.00 -23.30
CA TYR A 306 -13.55 7.18 -22.12
C TYR A 306 -15.04 6.88 -21.95
N GLU A 307 -15.93 7.62 -22.60
CA GLU A 307 -17.37 7.41 -22.50
C GLU A 307 -17.78 5.97 -22.86
N GLN A 308 -17.05 5.31 -23.75
CA GLN A 308 -17.35 3.94 -24.15
C GLN A 308 -17.19 2.94 -22.99
N ALA A 309 -16.21 3.15 -22.11
CA ALA A 309 -16.07 2.35 -20.89
C ALA A 309 -17.27 2.52 -19.96
N PHE A 310 -17.79 3.74 -19.80
CA PHE A 310 -18.98 4.02 -18.99
C PHE A 310 -20.25 3.39 -19.58
N LYS A 311 -20.45 3.45 -20.90
CA LYS A 311 -21.57 2.78 -21.57
C LYS A 311 -21.56 1.27 -21.36
N LEU A 312 -20.39 0.65 -21.50
CA LEU A 312 -20.26 -0.79 -21.29
C LEU A 312 -20.39 -1.16 -19.80
N ALA A 313 -19.83 -0.37 -18.89
CA ALA A 313 -20.00 -0.54 -17.47
C ALA A 313 -21.49 -0.51 -17.06
N GLU A 314 -22.25 0.46 -17.57
CA GLU A 314 -23.69 0.56 -17.33
C GLU A 314 -24.45 -0.64 -17.90
N ARG A 315 -24.18 -0.99 -19.18
CA ARG A 315 -24.84 -2.10 -19.88
C ARG A 315 -24.59 -3.47 -19.23
N PHE A 316 -23.39 -3.70 -18.73
CA PHE A 316 -22.98 -4.98 -18.12
C PHE A 316 -23.08 -4.96 -16.58
N HIS A 317 -23.55 -3.86 -15.99
CA HIS A 317 -23.61 -3.65 -14.53
C HIS A 317 -22.25 -3.88 -13.83
N LYS A 318 -21.18 -3.41 -14.46
CA LYS A 318 -19.80 -3.54 -14.00
C LYS A 318 -19.28 -2.22 -13.44
N THR A 319 -18.40 -2.32 -12.47
CA THR A 319 -17.77 -1.16 -11.82
C THR A 319 -16.55 -0.71 -12.59
N ILE A 320 -16.32 0.60 -12.61
CA ILE A 320 -15.09 1.18 -13.15
C ILE A 320 -14.15 1.52 -11.99
N MET A 321 -12.93 1.01 -12.02
CA MET A 321 -11.83 1.49 -11.20
C MET A 321 -10.91 2.35 -12.06
N THR A 322 -10.54 3.53 -11.58
CA THR A 322 -9.60 4.42 -12.27
C THR A 322 -8.29 4.52 -11.50
N HIS A 323 -7.17 4.66 -12.20
CA HIS A 323 -5.99 5.25 -11.56
C HIS A 323 -6.22 6.75 -11.39
N SER A 324 -6.31 7.21 -10.13
CA SER A 324 -6.46 8.63 -9.80
C SER A 324 -5.29 9.13 -8.97
N TRP A 325 -4.77 10.31 -9.31
CA TRP A 325 -3.61 10.87 -8.62
C TRP A 325 -3.59 12.39 -8.66
N GLY A 326 -2.99 13.01 -7.65
CA GLY A 326 -2.76 14.46 -7.58
C GLY A 326 -1.63 14.93 -8.48
N LEU A 327 -1.58 16.24 -8.75
CA LEU A 327 -0.46 16.84 -9.49
C LEU A 327 0.88 16.59 -8.78
N SER A 328 1.92 16.36 -9.57
CA SER A 328 3.27 16.06 -9.09
C SER A 328 4.31 16.74 -9.96
N ASP A 329 5.22 17.49 -9.33
CA ASP A 329 6.29 18.22 -10.04
C ASP A 329 7.33 17.28 -10.66
N TYR A 330 7.60 16.14 -10.00
CA TYR A 330 8.57 15.14 -10.49
C TYR A 330 7.91 14.05 -11.35
N ASN A 331 6.58 14.02 -11.44
CA ASN A 331 5.84 13.13 -12.34
C ASN A 331 4.67 13.90 -12.99
N PRO A 332 4.95 14.76 -13.99
CA PRO A 332 3.94 15.66 -14.56
C PRO A 332 2.82 14.95 -15.32
N ASN A 333 3.00 13.67 -15.67
CA ASN A 333 1.97 12.87 -16.36
C ASN A 333 0.76 12.58 -15.45
N GLN A 334 0.88 12.76 -14.13
CA GLN A 334 -0.25 12.61 -13.20
C GLN A 334 -1.42 13.57 -13.51
N ARG A 335 -1.14 14.66 -14.24
CA ARG A 335 -2.16 15.62 -14.74
C ARG A 335 -3.29 14.98 -15.54
N PHE A 336 -3.09 13.80 -16.14
CA PHE A 336 -4.13 13.15 -16.94
C PHE A 336 -5.22 12.47 -16.10
N GLY A 337 -4.94 12.17 -14.82
CA GLY A 337 -5.82 11.37 -13.96
C GLY A 337 -6.25 12.09 -12.68
N THR A 338 -6.32 13.42 -12.66
CA THR A 338 -6.77 14.13 -11.44
C THR A 338 -8.26 13.86 -11.18
N PRO A 339 -8.67 13.57 -9.93
CA PRO A 339 -10.05 13.17 -9.61
C PRO A 339 -11.16 14.06 -10.18
N ALA A 340 -11.00 15.39 -10.17
CA ALA A 340 -12.05 16.31 -10.64
C ALA A 340 -12.40 16.15 -12.13
N GLN A 341 -11.48 15.62 -12.95
CA GLN A 341 -11.73 15.43 -14.38
C GLN A 341 -12.82 14.39 -14.67
N PHE A 342 -13.17 13.54 -13.71
CA PHE A 342 -14.23 12.54 -13.86
C PHE A 342 -15.63 13.11 -13.63
N ALA A 343 -15.77 14.36 -13.17
CA ALA A 343 -17.07 14.92 -12.78
C ALA A 343 -18.13 14.85 -13.89
N SER A 344 -17.78 15.21 -15.12
CA SER A 344 -18.73 15.17 -16.24
C SER A 344 -19.24 13.76 -16.55
N MET A 345 -18.35 12.76 -16.47
CA MET A 345 -18.75 11.35 -16.67
C MET A 345 -19.60 10.85 -15.51
N LEU A 346 -19.27 11.21 -14.27
CA LEU A 346 -20.04 10.81 -13.09
C LEU A 346 -21.44 11.46 -13.03
N GLU A 347 -21.59 12.69 -13.54
CA GLU A 347 -22.89 13.34 -13.73
C GLU A 347 -23.73 12.64 -14.81
N LYS A 348 -23.09 12.22 -15.90
CA LYS A 348 -23.74 11.59 -17.04
C LYS A 348 -24.12 10.12 -16.77
N TYR A 349 -23.35 9.41 -15.95
CA TYR A 349 -23.54 8.00 -15.63
C TYR A 349 -23.71 7.78 -14.12
N PRO A 350 -24.81 8.27 -13.51
CA PRO A 350 -25.03 8.14 -12.07
C PRO A 350 -25.23 6.68 -11.60
N GLN A 351 -25.55 5.76 -12.51
CA GLN A 351 -25.79 4.35 -12.21
C GLN A 351 -24.52 3.49 -12.25
N VAL A 352 -23.42 4.02 -12.76
CA VAL A 352 -22.14 3.30 -12.83
C VAL A 352 -21.40 3.49 -11.52
N THR A 353 -21.23 2.40 -10.77
CA THR A 353 -20.33 2.41 -9.60
C THR A 353 -18.91 2.73 -10.05
N PHE A 354 -18.26 3.66 -9.34
CA PHE A 354 -16.95 4.16 -9.74
C PHE A 354 -15.99 4.22 -8.56
N VAL A 355 -14.78 3.68 -8.73
CA VAL A 355 -13.77 3.62 -7.67
C VAL A 355 -12.58 4.47 -8.06
N PHE A 356 -12.30 5.49 -7.24
CA PHE A 356 -11.07 6.26 -7.32
C PHE A 356 -9.93 5.42 -6.73
N GLY A 357 -9.24 4.68 -7.60
CA GLY A 357 -8.04 3.94 -7.24
C GLY A 357 -7.01 4.89 -6.67
N HIS A 358 -6.40 4.51 -5.54
CA HIS A 358 -5.53 5.35 -4.72
C HIS A 358 -6.20 6.57 -4.09
N THR A 359 -7.52 6.76 -4.21
CA THR A 359 -8.24 7.93 -3.69
C THR A 359 -7.50 9.24 -4.00
N GLY A 360 -7.06 9.45 -5.24
CA GLY A 360 -6.31 10.64 -5.65
C GLY A 360 -4.85 10.73 -5.15
N GLY A 361 -4.36 9.76 -4.41
CA GLY A 361 -2.96 9.62 -4.01
C GLY A 361 -2.47 10.74 -3.09
N ARG A 362 -1.52 11.54 -3.58
CA ARG A 362 -0.86 12.64 -2.85
C ARG A 362 -1.86 13.65 -2.25
N PRO A 363 -1.47 14.48 -1.26
CA PRO A 363 -2.41 15.31 -0.49
C PRO A 363 -3.41 16.13 -1.30
N ASN A 364 -2.97 16.77 -2.38
CA ASN A 364 -3.84 17.57 -3.25
C ASN A 364 -4.91 16.71 -3.93
N GLY A 365 -4.52 15.60 -4.56
CA GLY A 365 -5.46 14.68 -5.20
C GLY A 365 -6.33 13.95 -4.19
N PHE A 366 -5.81 13.65 -3.00
CA PHE A 366 -6.59 13.00 -1.93
C PHE A 366 -7.81 13.82 -1.49
N ILE A 367 -7.60 15.10 -1.19
CA ILE A 367 -8.70 16.00 -0.82
C ILE A 367 -9.71 16.11 -1.97
N GLU A 368 -9.23 16.20 -3.21
CA GLU A 368 -10.10 16.26 -4.39
C GLU A 368 -10.93 14.97 -4.56
N ALA A 369 -10.32 13.79 -4.43
CA ALA A 369 -11.02 12.50 -4.54
C ALA A 369 -12.06 12.31 -3.42
N VAL A 370 -11.73 12.70 -2.18
CA VAL A 370 -12.69 12.66 -1.06
C VAL A 370 -13.88 13.58 -1.31
N GLU A 371 -13.65 14.77 -1.85
CA GLU A 371 -14.72 15.70 -2.20
C GLU A 371 -15.58 15.19 -3.37
N MET A 372 -14.96 14.57 -4.38
CA MET A 372 -15.66 13.86 -5.44
C MET A 372 -16.54 12.74 -4.86
N CYS A 373 -16.01 11.96 -3.91
CA CYS A 373 -16.79 10.95 -3.21
C CYS A 373 -17.95 11.51 -2.41
N ARG A 374 -17.79 12.70 -1.82
CA ARG A 374 -18.87 13.39 -1.12
C ARG A 374 -19.97 13.85 -2.07
N ARG A 375 -19.59 14.33 -3.26
CA ARG A 375 -20.48 14.86 -4.29
C ARG A 375 -21.25 13.75 -5.05
N PHE A 376 -20.60 12.63 -5.34
CA PHE A 376 -21.13 11.56 -6.18
C PHE A 376 -21.38 10.28 -5.37
N PRO A 377 -22.64 9.94 -5.01
CA PRO A 377 -22.94 8.85 -4.08
C PRO A 377 -22.59 7.46 -4.60
N GLN A 378 -22.46 7.28 -5.92
CA GLN A 378 -22.08 6.03 -6.57
C GLN A 378 -20.57 5.73 -6.52
N THR A 379 -19.78 6.58 -5.85
CA THR A 379 -18.33 6.48 -5.84
C THR A 379 -17.75 5.94 -4.53
N TYR A 380 -16.58 5.31 -4.64
CA TYR A 380 -15.79 4.80 -3.52
C TYR A 380 -14.34 5.29 -3.62
N GLY A 381 -13.69 5.47 -2.48
CA GLY A 381 -12.23 5.65 -2.40
C GLY A 381 -11.54 4.33 -2.11
N ASP A 382 -10.52 3.98 -2.89
CA ASP A 382 -9.65 2.84 -2.66
C ASP A 382 -8.34 3.28 -1.99
N LEU A 383 -7.90 2.53 -0.97
CA LEU A 383 -6.72 2.81 -0.17
C LEU A 383 -5.39 2.32 -0.79
N ALA A 384 -5.41 1.62 -1.91
CA ALA A 384 -4.20 1.09 -2.55
C ALA A 384 -3.18 2.18 -2.89
N GLY A 385 -1.89 1.85 -2.87
CA GLY A 385 -0.84 2.77 -3.29
C GLY A 385 0.22 3.02 -2.24
N ASP A 386 1.11 3.95 -2.54
CA ASP A 386 2.29 4.23 -1.74
C ASP A 386 2.14 5.46 -0.82
N PHE A 387 0.94 6.01 -0.68
CA PHE A 387 0.69 7.22 0.10
C PHE A 387 0.13 6.84 1.48
N PHE A 388 0.90 7.17 2.51
CA PHE A 388 0.61 6.80 3.90
C PHE A 388 0.60 8.04 4.78
N HIS A 389 0.10 9.16 4.27
CA HIS A 389 0.12 10.43 5.00
C HIS A 389 -0.73 10.34 6.26
N ASN A 390 -0.19 10.86 7.35
CA ASN A 390 -0.87 10.87 8.63
C ASN A 390 -2.19 11.66 8.54
N GLY A 391 -3.26 11.13 9.12
CA GLY A 391 -4.59 11.78 9.17
C GLY A 391 -5.46 11.63 7.92
N PHE A 392 -4.97 10.98 6.85
CA PHE A 392 -5.75 10.80 5.61
C PHE A 392 -6.93 9.86 5.84
N LEU A 393 -6.70 8.71 6.46
CA LEU A 393 -7.76 7.76 6.77
C LEU A 393 -8.85 8.42 7.62
N GLU A 394 -8.47 9.13 8.69
CA GLU A 394 -9.39 9.88 9.55
C GLU A 394 -10.16 10.94 8.77
N HIS A 395 -9.50 11.63 7.84
CA HIS A 395 -10.16 12.62 6.99
C HIS A 395 -11.21 11.98 6.07
N ALA A 396 -10.87 10.89 5.36
CA ALA A 396 -11.82 10.18 4.52
C ALA A 396 -13.00 9.64 5.35
N LEU A 397 -12.73 9.02 6.50
CA LEU A 397 -13.77 8.52 7.40
C LEU A 397 -14.74 9.62 7.83
N ARG A 398 -14.24 10.78 8.25
CA ARG A 398 -15.09 11.92 8.65
C ARG A 398 -15.91 12.49 7.50
N LYS A 399 -15.37 12.49 6.27
CA LYS A 399 -16.01 13.17 5.13
C LYS A 399 -16.96 12.28 4.34
N ILE A 400 -16.61 11.01 4.15
CA ILE A 400 -17.37 10.09 3.29
C ILE A 400 -17.89 8.84 4.00
N GLY A 401 -17.42 8.58 5.23
CA GLY A 401 -17.82 7.43 6.03
C GLY A 401 -17.11 6.12 5.64
N ALA A 402 -17.05 5.18 6.57
CA ALA A 402 -16.37 3.89 6.36
C ALA A 402 -16.98 3.05 5.23
N LYS A 403 -18.29 3.18 4.95
CA LYS A 403 -19.03 2.43 3.92
C LYS A 403 -18.63 2.77 2.47
N ARG A 404 -17.78 3.79 2.26
CA ARG A 404 -17.31 4.23 0.93
C ARG A 404 -15.79 4.16 0.78
N ILE A 405 -15.12 3.45 1.67
CA ILE A 405 -13.68 3.25 1.64
C ILE A 405 -13.40 1.77 1.43
N ILE A 406 -12.57 1.43 0.45
CA ILE A 406 -12.25 0.06 0.06
C ILE A 406 -10.79 -0.21 0.37
N PHE A 407 -10.51 -1.38 0.96
CA PHE A 407 -9.16 -1.89 1.05
C PHE A 407 -8.66 -2.34 -0.32
N GLY A 408 -7.55 -1.75 -0.72
CA GLY A 408 -6.69 -2.22 -1.79
C GLY A 408 -5.24 -2.03 -1.33
N SER A 409 -4.33 -2.87 -1.81
CA SER A 409 -2.94 -2.82 -1.36
C SER A 409 -1.94 -2.41 -2.41
N ASP A 410 -2.24 -2.55 -3.71
CA ASP A 410 -1.24 -2.61 -4.79
C ASP A 410 -0.24 -3.77 -4.59
N SER A 411 -0.69 -4.88 -3.99
CA SER A 411 0.10 -6.10 -3.81
C SER A 411 0.78 -6.51 -5.12
N TYR A 412 2.00 -7.03 -4.97
CA TYR A 412 3.09 -7.12 -5.95
C TYR A 412 4.03 -5.91 -5.96
N TRP A 413 3.52 -4.68 -5.76
CA TRP A 413 4.39 -3.50 -5.60
C TRP A 413 4.55 -3.14 -4.14
N ILE A 414 3.44 -3.04 -3.43
CA ILE A 414 3.38 -2.55 -2.07
C ILE A 414 3.01 -3.68 -1.12
N ASP A 415 3.63 -3.70 0.06
CA ASP A 415 3.31 -4.68 1.09
C ASP A 415 1.92 -4.43 1.68
N VAL A 416 1.07 -5.46 1.64
CA VAL A 416 -0.28 -5.47 2.21
C VAL A 416 -0.29 -4.97 3.67
N ARG A 417 0.77 -5.26 4.42
CA ARG A 417 0.89 -4.91 5.84
C ARG A 417 1.11 -3.43 6.09
N CYS A 418 1.51 -2.65 5.09
CA CYS A 418 1.59 -1.19 5.21
C CYS A 418 0.19 -0.61 5.47
N MET A 419 -0.76 -0.88 4.58
CA MET A 419 -2.13 -0.38 4.72
C MET A 419 -2.86 -1.03 5.89
N LEU A 420 -2.63 -2.34 6.10
CA LEU A 420 -3.22 -3.03 7.23
C LEU A 420 -2.74 -2.44 8.56
N GLY A 421 -1.45 -2.12 8.71
CA GLY A 421 -0.93 -1.50 9.93
C GLY A 421 -1.62 -0.17 10.26
N MET A 422 -1.83 0.70 9.27
CA MET A 422 -2.60 1.94 9.46
C MET A 422 -4.05 1.66 9.91
N LEU A 423 -4.71 0.68 9.29
CA LEU A 423 -6.09 0.33 9.67
C LEU A 423 -6.18 -0.25 11.09
N LEU A 424 -5.22 -1.08 11.50
CA LEU A 424 -5.20 -1.70 12.82
C LEU A 424 -4.87 -0.69 13.95
N GLU A 425 -4.01 0.31 13.65
CA GLU A 425 -3.72 1.44 14.56
C GLU A 425 -4.86 2.47 14.60
N SER A 426 -5.71 2.54 13.57
CA SER A 426 -6.81 3.50 13.52
C SER A 426 -7.75 3.42 14.74
N LYS A 427 -8.51 4.50 14.99
CA LYS A 427 -9.55 4.56 16.03
C LYS A 427 -10.92 4.06 15.56
N CYS A 428 -11.02 3.44 14.38
CA CYS A 428 -12.26 2.85 13.86
C CYS A 428 -12.79 1.73 14.75
N THR A 429 -14.10 1.48 14.71
CA THR A 429 -14.68 0.26 15.28
C THR A 429 -14.34 -0.94 14.39
N ASP A 430 -14.43 -2.15 14.94
CA ASP A 430 -14.17 -3.37 14.16
C ASP A 430 -15.21 -3.55 13.05
N GLU A 431 -16.44 -3.07 13.21
CA GLU A 431 -17.48 -3.09 12.18
C GLU A 431 -17.10 -2.18 11.00
N ALA A 432 -16.62 -0.97 11.29
CA ALA A 432 -16.16 -0.05 10.26
C ALA A 432 -14.94 -0.60 9.51
N LEU A 433 -13.99 -1.21 10.23
CA LEU A 433 -12.84 -1.88 9.61
C LEU A 433 -13.28 -3.09 8.79
N TRP A 434 -14.25 -3.87 9.26
CA TRP A 434 -14.82 -5.01 8.56
C TRP A 434 -15.46 -4.60 7.23
N ASP A 435 -16.12 -3.44 7.20
CA ASP A 435 -16.62 -2.89 5.95
C ASP A 435 -15.49 -2.54 4.98
N ILE A 436 -14.45 -1.86 5.47
CA ILE A 436 -13.32 -1.41 4.65
C ILE A 436 -12.55 -2.59 4.06
N VAL A 437 -12.19 -3.58 4.87
CA VAL A 437 -11.37 -4.72 4.46
C VAL A 437 -12.12 -5.80 3.71
N ARG A 438 -13.46 -5.70 3.60
CA ARG A 438 -14.28 -6.74 2.97
C ARG A 438 -15.57 -6.25 2.33
N ASN A 439 -16.54 -5.81 3.12
CA ASN A 439 -17.92 -5.67 2.63
C ASN A 439 -18.04 -4.65 1.50
N ASN A 440 -17.28 -3.55 1.57
CA ASN A 440 -17.35 -2.48 0.59
C ASN A 440 -16.81 -2.93 -0.77
N ALA A 441 -15.75 -3.72 -0.82
CA ALA A 441 -15.26 -4.31 -2.07
C ALA A 441 -16.33 -5.22 -2.70
N ILE A 442 -16.91 -6.12 -1.90
CA ILE A 442 -17.96 -7.03 -2.38
C ILE A 442 -19.15 -6.22 -2.92
N LYS A 443 -19.61 -5.21 -2.16
CA LYS A 443 -20.73 -4.35 -2.56
C LYS A 443 -20.43 -3.54 -3.82
N ALA A 444 -19.25 -2.93 -3.89
CA ALA A 444 -18.88 -2.07 -5.00
C ALA A 444 -18.70 -2.85 -6.29
N TYR A 445 -18.27 -4.11 -6.24
CA TYR A 445 -17.91 -4.88 -7.43
C TYR A 445 -18.85 -6.06 -7.75
N HIS A 446 -19.79 -6.39 -6.86
CA HIS A 446 -20.88 -7.36 -7.11
C HIS A 446 -22.27 -6.76 -6.83
N PRO A 447 -22.67 -5.72 -7.59
CA PRO A 447 -23.93 -5.01 -7.31
C PRO A 447 -25.17 -5.92 -7.46
N GLU A 448 -25.16 -6.92 -8.34
CA GLU A 448 -26.31 -7.80 -8.59
C GLU A 448 -26.61 -8.78 -7.44
N THR A 449 -25.65 -9.06 -6.56
CA THR A 449 -25.87 -9.95 -5.40
C THR A 449 -26.63 -9.24 -4.26
N ILE A 450 -26.89 -7.94 -4.37
CA ILE A 450 -27.59 -7.13 -3.35
C ILE A 450 -29.08 -6.94 -3.68
N ALA A 451 -29.51 -7.18 -4.92
CA ALA A 451 -30.92 -7.11 -5.31
C ALA A 451 -31.76 -8.31 -4.84
N SER A 452 -31.15 -9.32 -4.20
CA SER A 452 -31.84 -10.51 -3.67
C SER A 452 -32.02 -10.51 -2.14
N ILE A 453 -31.76 -9.37 -1.47
CA ILE A 453 -31.97 -9.21 -0.02
C ILE A 453 -32.76 -7.91 0.26
N THR A 454 -33.85 -7.70 -0.48
CA THR A 454 -34.91 -6.73 -0.11
C THR A 454 -36.21 -7.45 0.13
#